data_AF-A0A6I0S1M0-F1
#
_entry.id   AF-A0A6I0S1M0-F1
#
_cell.length_a   1.000
_cell.length_b   1.000
_cell.length_c   1.000
_cell.angle_alpha   90.00
_cell.angle_beta   90.00
_cell.angle_gamma   90.00
#
_symmetry.space_group_name_H-M   'P 1'
#
loop_
_entity.id
_entity.type
_entity.pdbx_description
1 polymer ?
#
loop_
_entity_poly.entity_id
_entity_poly.type
_entity_poly.pdbx_seq_one_letter_code
_entity_poly.pdbx_strand_id
1 'polypeptide(L)'
;TRAVAGVRFNNANVTKVIKLTNGYLYLLDQAVESPRSLYEIIENLGDDYSIFRNMVRSRYVLTFDKNASTVIGVDKTGNTVYDSVFTVKAPYFENRKFNIMSENLTATMLLPSNDVVNQALSTARKNLADWNMVRADSILENWVFQAAFFNSVYSKEDFETNEDLTSVFDKQWRTTVQEVDLENPIPMSNGTAYRVTKMKIPTNVLIYRLKELFRNYEYLSASDKEKYFNTTNLSFEKISETDEATINGWPALGFPKIGYRVLYFTLTDLENKNYTLDYTPFRGEMVGKDYVATSYKIPPGTYTFAMGFRQAKDLGAIDFSIFKDGEEIQVGTFSQSK
;
A
#
# COMPACT_ATOMS: atom_id res chain seq x y z
N THR A 1 -53.44 4.93 -28.02
CA THR A 1 -52.19 5.42 -27.40
C THR A 1 -51.99 4.62 -26.13
N ARG A 2 -50.98 3.75 -26.06
CA ARG A 2 -50.69 3.01 -24.81
C ARG A 2 -49.73 3.87 -23.98
N ALA A 3 -50.09 4.15 -22.73
CA ALA A 3 -49.15 4.64 -21.75
C ALA A 3 -48.11 3.54 -21.52
N VAL A 4 -46.85 3.81 -21.85
CA VAL A 4 -45.74 2.91 -21.54
C VAL A 4 -45.18 3.38 -20.20
N ALA A 5 -45.48 2.65 -19.14
CA ALA A 5 -44.78 2.83 -17.88
C ALA A 5 -43.32 2.33 -18.06
N GLY A 6 -42.35 3.20 -17.78
CA GLY A 6 -41.01 2.80 -17.35
C GLY A 6 -39.85 2.81 -18.36
N VAL A 7 -39.99 3.33 -19.59
CA VAL A 7 -38.80 3.46 -20.48
C VAL A 7 -38.06 4.75 -20.14
N ARG A 8 -36.77 4.64 -19.84
CA ARG A 8 -35.88 5.76 -19.48
C ARG A 8 -34.57 5.65 -20.23
N PHE A 9 -34.04 6.78 -20.68
CA PHE A 9 -32.69 6.92 -21.25
C PHE A 9 -31.84 7.76 -20.29
N ASN A 10 -30.94 7.12 -19.55
CA ASN A 10 -30.13 7.72 -18.48
C ASN A 10 -30.99 8.51 -17.48
N ASN A 11 -30.85 9.84 -17.44
CA ASN A 11 -31.63 10.72 -16.59
C ASN A 11 -33.08 10.92 -17.10
N ALA A 12 -33.36 10.78 -18.40
CA ALA A 12 -34.59 11.23 -19.04
C ALA A 12 -35.65 10.12 -19.22
N ASN A 13 -36.89 10.36 -18.79
CA ASN A 13 -38.00 9.44 -18.97
C ASN A 13 -38.68 9.64 -20.32
N VAL A 14 -39.12 8.54 -20.94
CA VAL A 14 -39.94 8.59 -22.14
C VAL A 14 -41.36 9.01 -21.77
N THR A 15 -41.78 10.17 -22.26
CA THR A 15 -43.14 10.70 -22.08
C THR A 15 -44.09 10.18 -23.16
N LYS A 16 -43.58 9.91 -24.37
CA LYS A 16 -44.40 9.42 -25.49
C LYS A 16 -43.56 8.66 -26.51
N VAL A 17 -44.14 7.59 -27.06
CA VAL A 17 -43.57 6.81 -28.18
C VAL A 17 -44.47 6.96 -29.39
N ILE A 18 -43.90 7.39 -30.52
CA ILE A 18 -44.61 7.55 -31.80
C ILE A 18 -43.99 6.58 -32.81
N LYS A 19 -44.79 5.65 -33.33
CA LYS A 19 -44.35 4.75 -34.41
C LYS A 19 -44.40 5.51 -35.74
N LEU A 20 -43.28 5.48 -36.46
CA LEU A 20 -43.12 6.05 -37.81
C LEU A 20 -43.02 4.91 -38.84
N THR A 21 -42.99 5.24 -40.12
CA THR A 21 -42.89 4.25 -41.22
C THR A 21 -41.55 3.50 -41.23
N ASN A 22 -40.48 4.10 -40.70
CA ASN A 22 -39.13 3.55 -40.68
C ASN A 22 -38.50 3.48 -39.28
N GLY A 23 -39.28 3.67 -38.21
CA GLY A 23 -38.71 3.67 -36.86
C GLY A 23 -39.66 4.15 -35.77
N TYR A 24 -39.09 4.57 -34.65
CA TYR A 24 -39.82 5.09 -33.49
C TYR A 24 -39.22 6.43 -33.07
N LEU A 25 -40.08 7.39 -32.74
CA LEU A 25 -39.71 8.66 -32.11
C LEU A 25 -40.09 8.61 -30.63
N TYR A 26 -39.08 8.80 -29.76
CA TYR A 26 -39.24 8.88 -28.32
C TYR A 26 -39.20 10.34 -27.89
N LEU A 27 -40.27 10.84 -27.28
CA LEU A 27 -40.27 12.14 -26.63
C LEU A 27 -39.85 11.96 -25.18
N LEU A 28 -38.93 12.79 -24.73
CA LEU A 28 -38.32 12.73 -23.40
C LEU A 28 -38.77 13.93 -22.57
N ASP A 29 -38.80 13.76 -21.24
CA ASP A 29 -39.11 14.85 -20.30
C ASP A 29 -37.95 15.85 -20.15
N GLN A 30 -36.72 15.43 -20.44
CA GLN A 30 -35.52 16.25 -20.40
C GLN A 30 -34.46 15.78 -21.41
N ALA A 31 -33.40 16.57 -21.58
CA ALA A 31 -32.25 16.17 -22.38
C ALA A 31 -31.54 14.97 -21.74
N VAL A 32 -31.12 14.01 -22.58
CA VAL A 32 -30.32 12.87 -22.12
C VAL A 32 -28.93 13.37 -21.75
N GLU A 33 -28.57 13.22 -20.49
CA GLU A 33 -27.20 13.38 -20.03
C GLU A 33 -26.45 12.07 -20.27
N SER A 34 -25.38 12.15 -21.06
CA SER A 34 -24.42 11.05 -21.20
C SER A 34 -23.45 11.12 -20.02
N PRO A 35 -23.40 10.10 -19.16
CA PRO A 35 -22.41 10.05 -18.09
C PRO A 35 -21.01 10.12 -18.67
N ARG A 36 -20.12 10.85 -17.99
CA ARG A 36 -18.71 10.90 -18.35
C ARG A 36 -18.05 9.57 -18.05
N SER A 37 -17.04 9.20 -18.83
CA SER A 37 -16.24 8.02 -18.48
C SER A 37 -15.33 8.28 -17.29
N LEU A 38 -14.79 7.22 -16.68
CA LEU A 38 -13.82 7.32 -15.58
C LEU A 38 -12.68 8.30 -15.93
N TYR A 39 -12.12 8.21 -17.14
CA TYR A 39 -11.05 9.11 -17.58
C TYR A 39 -11.53 10.56 -17.67
N GLU A 40 -12.68 10.79 -18.31
CA GLU A 40 -13.24 12.14 -18.42
C GLU A 40 -13.55 12.76 -17.05
N ILE A 41 -14.02 11.96 -16.08
CA ILE A 41 -14.22 12.43 -14.71
C ILE A 41 -12.90 12.90 -14.12
N ILE A 42 -11.83 12.10 -14.21
CA ILE A 42 -10.51 12.45 -13.67
C ILE A 42 -9.97 13.74 -14.28
N GLU A 43 -10.05 13.90 -15.62
CA GLU A 43 -9.56 15.11 -16.28
C GLU A 43 -10.38 16.36 -15.94
N ASN A 44 -11.65 16.19 -15.59
CA ASN A 44 -12.55 17.29 -15.22
C ASN A 44 -12.70 17.48 -13.70
N LEU A 45 -11.93 16.78 -12.87
CA LEU A 45 -11.89 17.02 -11.43
C LEU A 45 -11.46 18.46 -11.14
N GLY A 46 -12.16 19.12 -10.23
CA GLY A 46 -11.89 20.49 -9.80
C GLY A 46 -10.59 20.63 -8.98
N ASP A 47 -10.26 21.86 -8.62
CA ASP A 47 -9.04 22.17 -7.87
C ASP A 47 -9.04 21.55 -6.47
N ASP A 48 -10.22 21.32 -5.90
CA ASP A 48 -10.51 20.61 -4.66
C ASP A 48 -10.15 19.11 -4.70
N TYR A 49 -9.87 18.56 -5.88
CA TYR A 49 -9.39 17.18 -6.09
C TYR A 49 -8.03 17.12 -6.80
N SER A 50 -7.35 18.26 -6.95
CA SER A 50 -6.12 18.38 -7.73
C SER A 50 -4.99 17.46 -7.26
N ILE A 51 -4.88 17.16 -5.97
CA ILE A 51 -3.86 16.23 -5.44
C ILE A 51 -4.06 14.84 -6.02
N PHE A 52 -5.27 14.28 -5.90
CA PHE A 52 -5.60 12.97 -6.44
C PHE A 52 -5.49 12.94 -7.97
N ARG A 53 -6.04 13.97 -8.64
CA ARG A 53 -5.92 14.14 -10.10
C ARG A 53 -4.47 14.10 -10.56
N ASN A 54 -3.58 14.84 -9.89
CA ASN A 54 -2.16 14.88 -10.24
C ASN A 54 -1.45 13.55 -9.96
N MET A 55 -1.81 12.84 -8.88
CA MET A 55 -1.30 11.48 -8.62
C MET A 55 -1.62 10.54 -9.78
N VAL A 56 -2.83 10.59 -10.32
CA VAL A 56 -3.23 9.76 -11.48
C VAL A 56 -2.52 10.21 -12.75
N ARG A 57 -2.57 11.51 -13.08
CA ARG A 57 -1.97 12.07 -14.32
C ARG A 57 -0.46 11.88 -14.38
N SER A 58 0.22 11.80 -13.23
CA SER A 58 1.66 11.48 -13.16
C SER A 58 2.01 10.12 -13.77
N ARG A 59 1.02 9.24 -14.00
CA ARG A 59 1.17 7.90 -14.58
C ARG A 59 0.81 7.83 -16.05
N TYR A 60 0.46 8.95 -16.64
CA TYR A 60 0.20 9.04 -18.06
C TYR A 60 1.52 9.13 -18.84
N VAL A 61 1.51 8.56 -20.04
CA VAL A 61 2.63 8.61 -20.98
C VAL A 61 2.08 9.02 -22.34
N LEU A 62 2.66 10.08 -22.92
CA LEU A 62 2.41 10.43 -24.31
C LEU A 62 3.13 9.44 -25.22
N THR A 63 2.37 8.71 -26.02
CA THR A 63 2.89 7.68 -26.93
C THR A 63 2.59 8.09 -28.36
N PHE A 64 3.61 8.08 -29.22
CA PHE A 64 3.43 8.31 -30.65
C PHE A 64 2.52 7.23 -31.25
N ASP A 65 1.43 7.64 -31.87
CA ASP A 65 0.51 6.75 -32.56
C ASP A 65 0.78 6.76 -34.06
N LYS A 66 1.60 5.81 -34.48
CA LYS A 66 1.96 5.65 -35.89
C LYS A 66 0.76 5.39 -36.81
N ASN A 67 -0.30 4.73 -36.31
CA ASN A 67 -1.45 4.38 -37.13
C ASN A 67 -2.39 5.57 -37.33
N ALA A 68 -2.47 6.46 -36.33
CA ALA A 68 -3.20 7.72 -36.43
C ALA A 68 -2.40 8.82 -37.14
N SER A 69 -1.09 8.64 -37.31
CA SER A 69 -0.20 9.63 -37.92
C SER A 69 -0.07 9.45 -39.43
N THR A 70 0.01 10.56 -40.16
CA THR A 70 0.26 10.57 -41.60
C THR A 70 1.74 10.79 -41.91
N VAL A 71 2.22 10.14 -42.98
CA VAL A 71 3.61 10.31 -43.45
C VAL A 71 3.72 11.67 -44.14
N ILE A 72 4.63 12.52 -43.65
CA ILE A 72 4.88 13.84 -44.21
C ILE A 72 6.17 13.91 -45.04
N GLY A 73 7.03 12.90 -44.98
CA GLY A 73 8.23 12.84 -45.82
C GLY A 73 9.24 11.78 -45.38
N VAL A 74 10.46 11.93 -45.88
CA VAL A 74 11.62 11.09 -45.53
C VAL A 74 12.79 12.02 -45.20
N ASP A 75 13.50 11.74 -44.11
CA ASP A 75 14.65 12.54 -43.68
C ASP A 75 15.92 12.24 -44.50
N LYS A 76 16.99 13.02 -44.26
CA LYS A 76 18.27 12.89 -44.97
C LYS A 76 19.00 11.57 -44.71
N THR A 77 18.55 10.78 -43.74
CA THR A 77 19.06 9.46 -43.38
C THR A 77 18.19 8.32 -43.91
N GLY A 78 17.09 8.63 -44.61
CA GLY A 78 16.19 7.65 -45.20
C GLY A 78 15.06 7.18 -44.28
N ASN A 79 14.87 7.79 -43.10
CA ASN A 79 13.77 7.42 -42.20
C ASN A 79 12.48 8.17 -42.57
N THR A 80 11.35 7.47 -42.49
CA THR A 80 10.02 8.06 -42.68
C THR A 80 9.68 9.03 -41.55
N VAL A 81 9.29 10.25 -41.91
CA VAL A 81 8.87 11.32 -40.98
C VAL A 81 7.35 11.41 -40.98
N TYR A 82 6.76 11.52 -39.79
CA TYR A 82 5.32 11.58 -39.57
C TYR A 82 4.90 12.94 -39.00
N ASP A 83 3.65 13.34 -39.25
CA ASP A 83 2.99 14.51 -38.60
C ASP A 83 2.88 14.39 -37.07
N SER A 84 3.17 13.21 -36.52
CA SER A 84 3.39 12.97 -35.10
C SER A 84 2.13 13.16 -34.24
N VAL A 85 1.08 12.38 -34.54
CA VAL A 85 -0.08 12.24 -33.65
C VAL A 85 0.34 11.44 -32.40
N PHE A 86 0.06 11.99 -31.23
CA PHE A 86 0.31 11.35 -29.93
C PHE A 86 -1.01 10.96 -29.26
N THR A 87 -1.00 9.81 -28.58
CA THR A 87 -2.08 9.35 -27.71
C THR A 87 -1.61 9.31 -26.26
N VAL A 88 -2.50 9.65 -25.34
CA VAL A 88 -2.25 9.50 -23.90
C VAL A 88 -2.52 8.05 -23.52
N LYS A 89 -1.52 7.38 -22.95
CA LYS A 89 -1.65 6.03 -22.38
C LYS A 89 -1.41 6.05 -20.90
N ALA A 90 -1.86 5.03 -20.19
CA ALA A 90 -1.62 4.88 -18.75
C ALA A 90 -1.02 3.50 -18.44
N PRO A 91 0.26 3.25 -18.82
CA PRO A 91 0.87 1.92 -18.71
C PRO A 91 0.84 1.35 -17.28
N TYR A 92 0.88 2.24 -16.27
CA TYR A 92 0.79 1.84 -14.88
C TYR A 92 -0.50 1.06 -14.56
N PHE A 93 -1.62 1.46 -15.15
CA PHE A 93 -2.91 0.79 -15.01
C PHE A 93 -3.05 -0.39 -16.00
N GLU A 94 -2.55 -0.23 -17.24
CA GLU A 94 -2.56 -1.30 -18.26
C GLU A 94 -1.82 -2.56 -17.79
N ASN A 95 -0.71 -2.38 -17.05
CA ASN A 95 0.04 -3.48 -16.43
C ASN A 95 -0.77 -4.26 -15.38
N ARG A 96 -1.87 -3.68 -14.87
CA ARG A 96 -2.86 -4.33 -14.01
C ARG A 96 -4.11 -4.79 -14.76
N LYS A 97 -4.05 -4.84 -16.10
CA LYS A 97 -5.19 -5.16 -16.99
C LYS A 97 -6.38 -4.23 -16.76
N PHE A 98 -6.12 -2.98 -16.38
CA PHE A 98 -7.14 -1.98 -16.10
C PHE A 98 -6.88 -0.77 -17.00
N ASN A 99 -7.62 -0.63 -18.11
CA ASN A 99 -7.43 0.50 -19.01
C ASN A 99 -8.40 1.63 -18.64
N ILE A 100 -7.90 2.62 -17.89
CA ILE A 100 -8.71 3.78 -17.45
C ILE A 100 -9.25 4.62 -18.61
N MET A 101 -8.61 4.56 -19.78
CA MET A 101 -9.00 5.30 -20.99
C MET A 101 -10.10 4.58 -21.80
N SER A 102 -10.51 3.37 -21.37
CA SER A 102 -11.46 2.53 -22.12
C SER A 102 -12.91 2.81 -21.72
N GLU A 103 -13.76 3.09 -22.72
CA GLU A 103 -15.22 3.12 -22.53
C GLU A 103 -15.83 1.75 -22.20
N ASN A 104 -15.15 0.65 -22.59
CA ASN A 104 -15.59 -0.72 -22.28
C ASN A 104 -15.15 -1.20 -20.89
N LEU A 105 -14.62 -0.30 -20.05
CA LEU A 105 -14.22 -0.65 -18.69
C LEU A 105 -15.48 -0.87 -17.82
N THR A 106 -15.36 -1.69 -16.77
CA THR A 106 -16.36 -1.79 -15.72
C THR A 106 -15.64 -1.52 -14.41
N ALA A 107 -15.93 -0.39 -13.76
CA ALA A 107 -15.12 0.06 -12.63
C ALA A 107 -15.90 0.73 -11.50
N THR A 108 -15.28 0.73 -10.32
CA THR A 108 -15.57 1.67 -9.25
C THR A 108 -14.36 2.55 -9.01
N MET A 109 -14.57 3.86 -8.91
CA MET A 109 -13.53 4.82 -8.56
C MET A 109 -13.88 5.56 -7.27
N LEU A 110 -12.93 5.61 -6.33
CA LEU A 110 -13.06 6.39 -5.11
C LEU A 110 -12.36 7.74 -5.31
N LEU A 111 -13.05 8.82 -5.00
CA LEU A 111 -12.60 10.19 -5.23
C LEU A 111 -12.32 10.88 -3.89
N PRO A 112 -11.07 10.84 -3.39
CA PRO A 112 -10.70 11.62 -2.23
C PRO A 112 -10.43 13.09 -2.61
N SER A 113 -11.07 14.01 -1.89
CA SER A 113 -10.74 15.44 -2.00
C SER A 113 -9.35 15.72 -1.43
N ASN A 114 -8.80 16.89 -1.74
CA ASN A 114 -7.53 17.34 -1.20
C ASN A 114 -7.53 17.33 0.32
N ASP A 115 -8.64 17.74 0.95
CA ASP A 115 -8.76 17.75 2.42
C ASP A 115 -8.66 16.34 3.00
N VAL A 116 -9.36 15.37 2.38
CA VAL A 116 -9.31 13.97 2.80
C VAL A 116 -7.90 13.41 2.63
N VAL A 117 -7.23 13.68 1.50
CA VAL A 117 -5.84 13.24 1.26
C VAL A 117 -4.88 13.86 2.28
N ASN A 118 -4.96 15.18 2.49
CA ASN A 118 -4.11 15.90 3.41
C ASN A 118 -4.32 15.44 4.86
N GLN A 119 -5.57 15.18 5.27
CA GLN A 119 -5.89 14.66 6.59
C GLN A 119 -5.32 13.26 6.79
N ALA A 120 -5.44 12.38 5.78
CA ALA A 120 -4.89 11.02 5.83
C ALA A 120 -3.36 11.04 5.95
N LEU A 121 -2.68 11.88 5.14
CA LEU A 121 -1.22 12.05 5.19
C LEU A 121 -0.75 12.68 6.51
N SER A 122 -1.44 13.71 7.00
CA SER A 122 -1.13 14.35 8.28
C SER A 122 -1.25 13.36 9.44
N THR A 123 -2.33 12.57 9.47
CA THR A 123 -2.53 11.52 10.47
C THR A 123 -1.44 10.46 10.40
N ALA A 124 -1.07 10.01 9.20
CA ALA A 124 0.01 9.05 8.99
C ALA A 124 1.36 9.59 9.51
N ARG A 125 1.70 10.84 9.19
CA ARG A 125 2.92 11.51 9.64
C ARG A 125 2.94 11.69 11.15
N LYS A 126 1.82 12.06 11.76
CA LYS A 126 1.68 12.16 13.21
C LYS A 126 1.91 10.81 13.89
N ASN A 127 1.25 9.76 13.43
CA ASN A 127 1.44 8.41 13.97
C ASN A 127 2.91 7.97 13.89
N LEU A 128 3.56 8.17 12.74
CA LEU A 128 4.97 7.89 12.56
C LEU A 128 5.84 8.66 13.55
N ALA A 129 5.60 9.97 13.73
CA ALA A 129 6.31 10.80 14.69
C ALA A 129 6.10 10.33 16.14
N ASP A 130 4.87 9.98 16.53
CA ASP A 130 4.55 9.46 17.86
C ASP A 130 5.33 8.17 18.17
N TRP A 131 5.58 7.35 17.14
CA TRP A 131 6.36 6.11 17.21
C TRP A 131 7.87 6.30 16.98
N ASN A 132 8.33 7.54 16.81
CA ASN A 132 9.71 7.90 16.44
C ASN A 132 10.17 7.24 15.12
N MET A 133 9.28 7.05 14.15
CA MET A 133 9.55 6.41 12.85
C MET A 133 9.41 7.38 11.69
N VAL A 134 10.00 7.02 10.55
CA VAL A 134 9.91 7.79 9.31
C VAL A 134 9.55 6.85 8.16
N ARG A 135 8.71 7.34 7.25
CA ARG A 135 8.33 6.66 6.01
C ARG A 135 8.40 7.67 4.88
N ALA A 136 8.86 7.24 3.70
CA ALA A 136 8.86 8.11 2.54
C ALA A 136 7.41 8.46 2.14
N ASP A 137 7.14 9.75 1.91
CA ASP A 137 5.82 10.24 1.52
C ASP A 137 5.32 9.56 0.23
N SER A 138 6.23 9.26 -0.71
CA SER A 138 5.90 8.53 -1.94
C SER A 138 5.22 7.18 -1.67
N ILE A 139 5.51 6.50 -0.56
CA ILE A 139 4.85 5.24 -0.18
C ILE A 139 3.43 5.51 0.32
N LEU A 140 3.26 6.57 1.09
CA LEU A 140 1.97 6.98 1.65
C LEU A 140 1.03 7.45 0.52
N GLU A 141 1.53 8.34 -0.34
CA GLU A 141 0.84 8.86 -1.52
C GLU A 141 0.51 7.74 -2.51
N ASN A 142 1.44 6.80 -2.73
CA ASN A 142 1.19 5.64 -3.59
C ASN A 142 0.00 4.81 -3.08
N TRP A 143 -0.12 4.63 -1.76
CA TRP A 143 -1.24 3.87 -1.21
C TRP A 143 -2.58 4.59 -1.43
N VAL A 144 -2.63 5.91 -1.21
CA VAL A 144 -3.85 6.73 -1.40
C VAL A 144 -4.45 6.54 -2.78
N PHE A 145 -3.65 6.67 -3.84
CA PHE A 145 -4.18 6.51 -5.19
C PHE A 145 -4.45 5.03 -5.54
N GLN A 146 -3.59 4.10 -5.09
CA GLN A 146 -3.72 2.68 -5.44
C GLN A 146 -4.97 2.05 -4.84
N ALA A 147 -5.42 2.52 -3.68
CA ALA A 147 -6.63 2.03 -3.03
C ALA A 147 -7.93 2.52 -3.69
N ALA A 148 -7.86 3.40 -4.70
CA ALA A 148 -9.03 4.10 -5.24
C ALA A 148 -9.69 3.45 -6.46
N PHE A 149 -9.11 2.40 -7.06
CA PHE A 149 -9.58 1.86 -8.34
C PHE A 149 -9.93 0.38 -8.23
N PHE A 150 -11.13 0.01 -8.69
CA PHE A 150 -11.67 -1.34 -8.65
C PHE A 150 -12.19 -1.75 -10.02
N ASN A 151 -12.03 -3.03 -10.38
CA ASN A 151 -12.45 -3.61 -11.66
C ASN A 151 -13.86 -4.22 -11.60
N SER A 152 -14.71 -3.70 -10.72
CA SER A 152 -16.10 -4.10 -10.52
C SER A 152 -16.92 -2.86 -10.18
N VAL A 153 -18.20 -2.86 -10.50
CA VAL A 153 -19.13 -1.80 -10.07
C VAL A 153 -19.69 -2.21 -8.71
N TYR A 154 -19.34 -1.46 -7.68
CA TYR A 154 -19.86 -1.64 -6.34
C TYR A 154 -21.09 -0.77 -6.13
N SER A 155 -22.07 -1.36 -5.47
CA SER A 155 -23.28 -0.74 -4.96
C SER A 155 -23.12 -0.36 -3.49
N LYS A 156 -24.10 0.34 -2.94
CA LYS A 156 -24.17 0.62 -1.49
C LYS A 156 -24.09 -0.67 -0.65
N GLU A 157 -24.82 -1.71 -1.06
CA GLU A 157 -24.83 -3.00 -0.36
C GLU A 157 -23.43 -3.64 -0.32
N ASP A 158 -22.63 -3.51 -1.38
CA ASP A 158 -21.27 -4.05 -1.41
C ASP A 158 -20.38 -3.41 -0.33
N PHE A 159 -20.49 -2.10 -0.11
CA PHE A 159 -19.74 -1.42 0.95
C PHE A 159 -20.25 -1.77 2.36
N GLU A 160 -21.54 -2.05 2.52
CA GLU A 160 -22.15 -2.38 3.81
C GLU A 160 -21.93 -3.84 4.21
N THR A 161 -21.82 -4.76 3.25
CA THR A 161 -21.71 -6.20 3.49
C THR A 161 -20.28 -6.72 3.52
N ASN A 162 -19.35 -6.07 2.82
CA ASN A 162 -17.95 -6.51 2.75
C ASN A 162 -17.09 -5.66 3.68
N GLU A 163 -16.39 -6.29 4.62
CA GLU A 163 -15.44 -5.59 5.50
C GLU A 163 -14.23 -5.06 4.72
N ASP A 164 -13.76 -5.83 3.73
CA ASP A 164 -12.55 -5.55 2.98
C ASP A 164 -12.82 -5.66 1.47
N LEU A 165 -12.57 -4.57 0.74
CA LEU A 165 -12.56 -4.52 -0.73
C LEU A 165 -11.12 -4.47 -1.23
N THR A 166 -10.81 -5.09 -2.37
CA THR A 166 -9.45 -5.11 -2.93
C THR A 166 -9.39 -4.36 -4.25
N SER A 167 -8.58 -3.31 -4.29
CA SER A 167 -8.33 -2.52 -5.50
C SER A 167 -7.54 -3.31 -6.56
N VAL A 168 -7.50 -2.80 -7.79
CA VAL A 168 -6.72 -3.37 -8.91
C VAL A 168 -5.20 -3.40 -8.66
N PHE A 169 -4.74 -2.72 -7.60
CA PHE A 169 -3.34 -2.65 -7.18
C PHE A 169 -3.05 -3.47 -5.90
N ASP A 170 -3.93 -4.40 -5.56
CA ASP A 170 -3.83 -5.28 -4.38
C ASP A 170 -3.79 -4.48 -3.07
N LYS A 171 -4.45 -3.32 -3.03
CA LYS A 171 -4.64 -2.54 -1.79
C LYS A 171 -6.01 -2.83 -1.21
N GLN A 172 -6.01 -3.16 0.07
CA GLN A 172 -7.20 -3.32 0.88
C GLN A 172 -7.81 -1.95 1.19
N TRP A 173 -9.09 -1.84 0.92
CA TRP A 173 -9.98 -0.78 1.38
C TRP A 173 -10.92 -1.37 2.42
N ARG A 174 -10.77 -0.95 3.68
CA ARG A 174 -11.58 -1.46 4.79
C ARG A 174 -12.78 -0.56 5.05
N THR A 175 -13.98 -1.06 4.81
CA THR A 175 -15.25 -0.31 4.89
C THR A 175 -15.63 0.06 6.32
N THR A 176 -15.09 -0.64 7.33
CA THR A 176 -15.28 -0.31 8.76
C THR A 176 -14.37 0.82 9.24
N VAL A 177 -13.41 1.27 8.42
CA VAL A 177 -12.42 2.31 8.78
C VAL A 177 -12.53 3.52 7.87
N GLN A 178 -12.69 3.26 6.57
CA GLN A 178 -12.80 4.26 5.53
C GLN A 178 -14.27 4.48 5.18
N GLU A 179 -14.64 5.70 4.82
CA GLU A 179 -16.03 6.06 4.53
C GLU A 179 -16.12 6.75 3.17
N VAL A 180 -17.19 6.47 2.45
CA VAL A 180 -17.55 7.14 1.20
C VAL A 180 -19.01 7.57 1.25
N ASP A 181 -19.37 8.57 0.45
CA ASP A 181 -20.76 9.02 0.28
C ASP A 181 -21.54 8.02 -0.58
N LEU A 182 -22.19 7.06 0.08
CA LEU A 182 -22.99 6.00 -0.57
C LEU A 182 -24.35 6.49 -1.07
N GLU A 183 -24.82 7.66 -0.59
CA GLU A 183 -26.13 8.20 -0.95
C GLU A 183 -26.09 8.95 -2.28
N ASN A 184 -24.93 9.52 -2.65
CA ASN A 184 -24.76 10.31 -3.86
C ASN A 184 -23.66 9.73 -4.79
N PRO A 185 -23.85 8.51 -5.33
CA PRO A 185 -22.94 7.96 -6.32
C PRO A 185 -22.90 8.85 -7.57
N ILE A 186 -21.72 8.97 -8.17
CA ILE A 186 -21.51 9.67 -9.43
C ILE A 186 -21.55 8.63 -10.55
N PRO A 187 -22.56 8.65 -11.44
CA PRO A 187 -22.63 7.70 -12.54
C PRO A 187 -21.50 7.96 -13.56
N MET A 188 -20.90 6.89 -14.07
CA MET A 188 -19.93 6.93 -15.17
C MET A 188 -20.43 6.08 -16.34
N SER A 189 -20.02 6.38 -17.58
CA SER A 189 -20.39 5.55 -18.75
C SER A 189 -19.89 4.09 -18.62
N ASN A 190 -18.80 3.93 -17.86
CA ASN A 190 -18.05 2.69 -17.67
C ASN A 190 -17.95 2.29 -16.18
N GLY A 191 -18.89 2.76 -15.33
CA GLY A 191 -18.92 2.40 -13.91
C GLY A 191 -19.60 3.39 -12.97
N THR A 192 -19.17 3.39 -11.70
CA THR A 192 -19.64 4.32 -10.67
C THR A 192 -18.47 4.93 -9.90
N ALA A 193 -18.56 6.21 -9.53
CA ALA A 193 -17.61 6.82 -8.61
C ALA A 193 -18.27 7.24 -7.29
N TYR A 194 -17.50 7.18 -6.21
CA TYR A 194 -17.94 7.57 -4.86
C TYR A 194 -16.99 8.60 -4.28
N ARG A 195 -17.53 9.67 -3.69
CA ARG A 195 -16.70 10.64 -2.95
C ARG A 195 -16.24 10.01 -1.66
N VAL A 196 -14.95 10.02 -1.38
CA VAL A 196 -14.43 9.59 -0.09
C VAL A 196 -14.71 10.67 0.94
N THR A 197 -15.32 10.31 2.05
CA THR A 197 -15.60 11.23 3.18
C THR A 197 -14.57 11.05 4.30
N LYS A 198 -13.95 9.88 4.40
CA LYS A 198 -12.92 9.59 5.40
C LYS A 198 -11.89 8.59 4.89
N MET A 199 -10.62 8.89 5.11
CA MET A 199 -9.51 8.02 4.73
C MET A 199 -8.42 7.98 5.82
N LYS A 200 -7.95 6.77 6.10
CA LYS A 200 -6.81 6.44 6.94
C LYS A 200 -5.84 5.56 6.16
N ILE A 201 -4.56 5.92 6.19
CA ILE A 201 -3.50 5.07 5.65
C ILE A 201 -3.24 3.92 6.66
N PRO A 202 -3.34 2.65 6.24
CA PRO A 202 -3.20 1.50 7.13
C PRO A 202 -1.83 1.40 7.81
N THR A 203 -1.80 0.88 9.05
CA THR A 203 -0.55 0.75 9.83
C THR A 203 0.51 -0.09 9.13
N ASN A 204 0.13 -1.13 8.38
CA ASN A 204 1.07 -1.96 7.60
C ASN A 204 1.72 -1.22 6.41
N VAL A 205 1.16 -0.08 5.99
CA VAL A 205 1.78 0.83 5.02
C VAL A 205 2.80 1.74 5.70
N LEU A 206 2.48 2.19 6.92
CA LEU A 206 3.36 3.02 7.76
C LEU A 206 4.58 2.21 8.22
N ILE A 207 4.34 1.00 8.73
CA ILE A 207 5.33 0.10 9.32
C ILE A 207 5.13 -1.29 8.74
N TYR A 208 6.11 -1.76 7.98
CA TYR A 208 6.12 -3.11 7.45
C TYR A 208 6.74 -4.12 8.43
N ARG A 209 7.87 -3.73 9.03
CA ARG A 209 8.63 -4.58 9.95
C ARG A 209 9.46 -3.70 10.89
N LEU A 210 9.51 -4.11 12.15
CA LEU A 210 10.55 -3.68 13.09
C LEU A 210 11.65 -4.72 13.08
N LYS A 211 12.89 -4.28 12.90
CA LYS A 211 14.02 -5.19 12.78
C LYS A 211 15.19 -4.67 13.58
N GLU A 212 15.67 -5.49 14.50
CA GLU A 212 16.93 -5.23 15.18
C GLU A 212 18.12 -5.88 14.50
N LEU A 213 19.26 -5.19 14.59
CA LEU A 213 20.52 -5.60 14.02
C LEU A 213 21.52 -5.78 15.15
N PHE A 214 21.71 -7.00 15.65
CA PHE A 214 22.49 -7.26 16.86
C PHE A 214 23.95 -6.74 16.84
N ARG A 215 24.51 -6.40 15.67
CA ARG A 215 25.77 -5.63 15.56
C ARG A 215 25.75 -4.34 16.40
N ASN A 216 24.56 -3.78 16.64
CA ASN A 216 24.31 -2.60 17.43
C ASN A 216 24.80 -2.74 18.88
N TYR A 217 24.93 -3.97 19.38
CA TYR A 217 25.41 -4.28 20.74
C TYR A 217 26.83 -3.73 21.01
N GLU A 218 27.71 -3.73 20.01
CA GLU A 218 29.09 -3.22 20.15
C GLU A 218 29.15 -1.72 20.48
N TYR A 219 28.14 -0.96 20.05
CA TYR A 219 28.09 0.48 20.23
C TYR A 219 27.34 0.91 21.49
N LEU A 220 26.72 -0.03 22.22
CA LEU A 220 26.00 0.25 23.45
C LEU A 220 26.96 0.58 24.60
N SER A 221 26.58 1.57 25.40
CA SER A 221 27.19 1.83 26.71
C SER A 221 26.97 0.65 27.65
N ALA A 222 27.72 0.56 28.75
CA ALA A 222 27.52 -0.49 29.76
C ALA A 222 26.09 -0.45 30.35
N SER A 223 25.57 0.74 30.63
CA SER A 223 24.19 0.93 31.11
C SER A 223 23.15 0.54 30.07
N ASP A 224 23.39 0.80 28.78
CA ASP A 224 22.47 0.39 27.73
C ASP A 224 22.49 -1.12 27.51
N LYS A 225 23.64 -1.79 27.67
CA LYS A 225 23.73 -3.26 27.63
C LYS A 225 22.87 -3.89 28.72
N GLU A 226 22.97 -3.38 29.95
CA GLU A 226 22.12 -3.83 31.07
C GLU A 226 20.64 -3.58 30.79
N LYS A 227 20.29 -2.41 30.22
CA LYS A 227 18.91 -2.05 29.90
C LYS A 227 18.29 -2.90 28.78
N TYR A 228 19.05 -3.16 27.71
CA TYR A 228 18.53 -3.78 26.49
C TYR A 228 18.77 -5.29 26.39
N PHE A 229 19.76 -5.81 27.12
CA PHE A 229 20.17 -7.21 27.14
C PHE A 229 20.48 -7.64 28.58
N ASN A 230 19.50 -7.51 29.48
CA ASN A 230 19.67 -7.99 30.84
C ASN A 230 19.71 -9.51 30.82
N THR A 231 20.69 -10.11 31.50
CA THR A 231 20.92 -11.55 31.42
C THR A 231 21.17 -12.16 32.78
N THR A 232 20.63 -13.37 32.99
CA THR A 232 21.05 -14.25 34.07
C THR A 232 21.88 -15.39 33.50
N ASN A 233 23.04 -15.63 34.10
CA ASN A 233 23.96 -16.70 33.72
C ASN A 233 24.51 -16.62 32.28
N LEU A 234 24.60 -15.42 31.70
CA LEU A 234 25.21 -15.20 30.39
C LEU A 234 26.19 -14.02 30.45
N SER A 235 27.26 -14.12 29.68
CA SER A 235 28.19 -13.02 29.43
C SER A 235 28.48 -12.92 27.94
N PHE A 236 28.63 -11.69 27.44
CA PHE A 236 28.96 -11.45 26.05
C PHE A 236 30.30 -12.10 25.69
N GLU A 237 30.32 -12.88 24.60
CA GLU A 237 31.54 -13.47 24.06
C GLU A 237 32.05 -12.65 22.88
N LYS A 238 31.24 -12.53 21.82
CA LYS A 238 31.61 -11.88 20.57
C LYS A 238 30.40 -11.56 19.68
N ILE A 239 30.62 -10.72 18.68
CA ILE A 239 29.77 -10.63 17.50
C ILE A 239 30.49 -11.33 16.34
N SER A 240 29.84 -12.33 15.74
CA SER A 240 30.44 -13.05 14.60
C SER A 240 30.11 -12.37 13.28
N GLU A 241 31.16 -11.94 12.57
CA GLU A 241 31.11 -11.37 11.22
C GLU A 241 31.16 -12.44 10.12
N THR A 242 31.67 -13.64 10.42
CA THR A 242 31.79 -14.75 9.46
C THR A 242 30.57 -15.66 9.44
N ASP A 243 29.79 -15.64 10.52
CA ASP A 243 28.52 -16.35 10.64
C ASP A 243 27.35 -15.56 10.04
N GLU A 244 27.66 -14.62 9.13
CA GLU A 244 26.67 -13.73 8.54
C GLU A 244 25.65 -14.50 7.71
N ALA A 245 24.41 -14.59 8.22
CA ALA A 245 23.28 -14.95 7.38
C ALA A 245 22.93 -13.71 6.56
N THR A 246 23.15 -13.78 5.24
CA THR A 246 22.63 -12.75 4.35
C THR A 246 21.26 -13.18 3.87
N ILE A 247 20.21 -12.46 4.24
CA ILE A 247 18.96 -12.58 3.49
C ILE A 247 18.88 -11.46 2.48
N ASN A 248 18.47 -11.85 1.28
CA ASN A 248 17.93 -10.90 0.33
C ASN A 248 16.81 -10.17 1.05
N GLY A 249 16.83 -8.83 1.01
CA GLY A 249 15.72 -8.03 1.51
C GLY A 249 14.46 -8.30 0.69
N TRP A 250 13.56 -7.34 0.68
CA TRP A 250 12.42 -7.33 -0.23
C TRP A 250 12.59 -6.16 -1.19
N PRO A 251 13.39 -6.29 -2.28
CA PRO A 251 13.69 -5.18 -3.19
C PRO A 251 12.43 -4.57 -3.81
N ALA A 252 11.42 -5.39 -4.08
CA ALA A 252 10.12 -4.95 -4.60
C ALA A 252 9.38 -3.98 -3.65
N LEU A 253 9.75 -3.95 -2.36
CA LEU A 253 9.23 -3.06 -1.34
C LEU A 253 10.27 -2.02 -0.88
N GLY A 254 11.38 -1.89 -1.62
CA GLY A 254 12.46 -0.92 -1.36
C GLY A 254 13.43 -1.33 -0.24
N PHE A 255 13.39 -2.59 0.24
CA PHE A 255 14.29 -3.02 1.32
C PHE A 255 15.57 -3.65 0.75
N PRO A 256 16.76 -3.16 1.17
CA PRO A 256 18.02 -3.67 0.66
C PRO A 256 18.30 -5.08 1.19
N LYS A 257 19.24 -5.78 0.55
CA LYS A 257 19.90 -6.96 1.12
C LYS A 257 20.61 -6.54 2.41
N ILE A 258 20.37 -7.28 3.50
CA ILE A 258 20.97 -6.96 4.81
C ILE A 258 21.68 -8.21 5.32
N GLY A 259 22.99 -8.09 5.61
CA GLY A 259 23.76 -9.08 6.36
C GLY A 259 23.43 -9.01 7.86
N TYR A 260 23.27 -10.16 8.50
CA TYR A 260 23.06 -10.25 9.94
C TYR A 260 24.26 -10.83 10.64
N ARG A 261 24.70 -10.18 11.72
CA ARG A 261 25.70 -10.73 12.62
C ARG A 261 25.02 -11.49 13.76
N VAL A 262 25.67 -12.55 14.21
CA VAL A 262 25.22 -13.34 15.36
C VAL A 262 25.89 -12.80 16.62
N LEU A 263 25.07 -12.49 17.63
CA LEU A 263 25.54 -12.12 18.96
C LEU A 263 25.70 -13.39 19.79
N TYR A 264 26.93 -13.67 20.23
CA TYR A 264 27.26 -14.84 21.03
C TYR A 264 27.37 -14.47 22.51
N PHE A 265 26.73 -15.29 23.33
CA PHE A 265 26.89 -15.31 24.77
C PHE A 265 27.49 -16.64 25.21
N THR A 266 28.26 -16.62 26.29
CA THR A 266 28.74 -17.82 26.99
C THR A 266 28.17 -17.86 28.41
N LEU A 267 28.02 -19.07 28.97
CA LEU A 267 27.57 -19.26 30.34
C LEU A 267 28.61 -18.68 31.32
N THR A 268 28.14 -17.94 32.32
CA THR A 268 29.02 -17.46 33.40
C THR A 268 29.29 -18.53 34.44
N ASP A 269 28.30 -19.39 34.70
CA ASP A 269 28.38 -20.59 35.52
C ASP A 269 28.18 -21.81 34.61
N LEU A 270 29.26 -22.57 34.41
CA LEU A 270 29.25 -23.74 33.52
C LEU A 270 28.47 -24.91 34.12
N GLU A 271 28.24 -24.96 35.43
CA GLU A 271 27.48 -26.04 36.09
C GLU A 271 25.97 -25.78 35.99
N ASN A 272 25.56 -24.50 35.97
CA ASN A 272 24.18 -24.11 35.73
C ASN A 272 23.89 -23.97 34.22
N LYS A 273 23.02 -24.82 33.68
CA LYS A 273 22.61 -24.76 32.26
C LYS A 273 21.38 -23.88 32.01
N ASN A 274 20.76 -23.35 33.07
CA ASN A 274 19.64 -22.41 32.93
C ASN A 274 20.16 -20.99 32.79
N TYR A 275 19.57 -20.24 31.86
CA TYR A 275 19.90 -18.85 31.61
C TYR A 275 18.68 -18.07 31.15
N THR A 276 18.72 -16.75 31.32
CA THR A 276 17.66 -15.86 30.82
C THR A 276 18.29 -14.69 30.07
N LEU A 277 17.56 -14.19 29.07
CA LEU A 277 17.85 -12.94 28.37
C LEU A 277 16.56 -12.13 28.31
N ASP A 278 16.50 -11.07 29.10
CA ASP A 278 15.46 -10.06 29.05
C ASP A 278 15.86 -9.02 28.01
N TYR A 279 15.27 -9.14 26.83
CA TYR A 279 15.59 -8.32 25.68
C TYR A 279 14.53 -7.22 25.46
N THR A 280 14.99 -5.97 25.39
CA THR A 280 14.14 -4.84 24.99
C THR A 280 14.47 -4.41 23.55
N PRO A 281 13.54 -4.52 22.59
CA PRO A 281 13.79 -4.06 21.21
C PRO A 281 14.11 -2.56 21.15
N PHE A 282 15.17 -2.21 20.44
CA PHE A 282 15.63 -0.82 20.30
C PHE A 282 16.08 -0.51 18.88
N ARG A 283 16.20 0.77 18.54
CA ARG A 283 16.89 1.28 17.35
C ARG A 283 18.19 1.92 17.77
N GLY A 284 19.26 1.57 17.09
CA GLY A 284 20.55 2.25 17.18
C GLY A 284 20.80 3.20 16.02
N GLU A 285 21.29 4.41 16.30
CA GLU A 285 21.74 5.35 15.27
C GLU A 285 22.92 6.21 15.74
N MET A 286 23.78 6.61 14.80
CA MET A 286 24.84 7.59 15.07
C MET A 286 24.24 9.00 14.98
N VAL A 287 24.32 9.75 16.08
CA VAL A 287 23.94 11.16 16.15
C VAL A 287 25.22 11.97 16.30
N GLY A 288 25.76 12.44 15.17
CA GLY A 288 27.08 13.06 15.13
C GLY A 288 28.17 12.02 15.43
N LYS A 289 28.82 12.14 16.59
CA LYS A 289 29.87 11.21 17.05
C LYS A 289 29.36 10.19 18.06
N ASP A 290 28.18 10.41 18.62
CA ASP A 290 27.62 9.59 19.68
C ASP A 290 26.67 8.55 19.10
N TYR A 291 26.70 7.36 19.69
CA TYR A 291 25.73 6.33 19.38
C TYR A 291 24.55 6.43 20.34
N VAL A 292 23.33 6.48 19.79
CA VAL A 292 22.10 6.61 20.57
C VAL A 292 21.24 5.37 20.36
N ALA A 293 20.93 4.69 21.45
CA ALA A 293 19.97 3.59 21.49
C ALA A 293 18.62 4.08 22.03
N THR A 294 17.55 3.84 21.27
CA THR A 294 16.18 4.23 21.65
C THR A 294 15.25 3.04 21.56
N SER A 295 14.51 2.73 22.63
CA SER A 295 13.54 1.62 22.60
C SER A 295 12.51 1.82 21.50
N TYR A 296 12.14 0.75 20.79
CA TYR A 296 11.08 0.83 19.80
C TYR A 296 9.74 1.13 20.47
N LYS A 297 9.01 2.11 19.95
CA LYS A 297 7.59 2.32 20.24
C LYS A 297 6.78 1.49 19.26
N ILE A 298 6.42 0.28 19.65
CA ILE A 298 5.68 -0.66 18.79
C ILE A 298 4.20 -0.25 18.75
N PRO A 299 3.63 0.07 17.58
CA PRO A 299 2.22 0.40 17.47
C PRO A 299 1.31 -0.77 17.88
N PRO A 300 0.06 -0.52 18.30
CA PRO A 300 -0.93 -1.58 18.46
C PRO A 300 -1.17 -2.35 17.15
N GLY A 301 -1.24 -3.67 17.23
CA GLY A 301 -1.51 -4.54 16.09
C GLY A 301 -1.08 -5.98 16.32
N THR A 302 -1.38 -6.84 15.34
CA THR A 302 -0.91 -8.22 15.30
C THR A 302 0.42 -8.29 14.56
N TYR A 303 1.42 -8.90 15.19
CA TYR A 303 2.76 -9.03 14.63
C TYR A 303 3.20 -10.49 14.60
N THR A 304 3.94 -10.87 13.56
CA THR A 304 4.72 -12.10 13.57
C THR A 304 6.07 -11.81 14.22
N PHE A 305 6.33 -12.41 15.38
CA PHE A 305 7.66 -12.40 15.98
C PHE A 305 8.54 -13.47 15.32
N ALA A 306 9.74 -13.08 14.90
CA ALA A 306 10.70 -13.99 14.28
C ALA A 306 12.09 -13.76 14.88
N MET A 307 12.66 -14.80 15.49
CA MET A 307 13.97 -14.82 16.11
C MET A 307 14.73 -16.08 15.71
N GLY A 308 16.04 -15.96 15.51
CA GLY A 308 16.92 -17.08 15.21
C GLY A 308 17.89 -17.29 16.37
N PHE A 309 18.10 -18.55 16.73
CA PHE A 309 19.09 -18.96 17.72
C PHE A 309 20.17 -19.78 17.04
N ARG A 310 21.40 -19.67 17.54
CA ARG A 310 22.53 -20.47 17.08
C ARG A 310 23.26 -21.03 18.29
N GLN A 311 23.61 -22.30 18.21
CA GLN A 311 24.43 -22.99 19.21
C GLN A 311 25.46 -23.90 18.54
N ALA A 312 26.38 -24.43 19.35
CA ALA A 312 27.28 -25.47 18.93
C ALA A 312 26.52 -26.78 18.65
N LYS A 313 26.90 -27.50 17.59
CA LYS A 313 26.16 -28.68 17.10
C LYS A 313 26.19 -29.86 18.07
N ASP A 314 27.19 -29.92 18.92
CA ASP A 314 27.43 -30.95 19.94
C ASP A 314 26.55 -30.80 21.19
N LEU A 315 25.87 -29.66 21.36
CA LEU A 315 25.01 -29.39 22.52
C LEU A 315 23.56 -29.91 22.38
N GLY A 316 23.22 -30.58 21.28
CA GLY A 316 21.87 -31.15 21.08
C GLY A 316 20.88 -30.14 20.53
N ALA A 317 19.60 -30.18 20.91
CA ALA A 317 18.59 -29.19 20.53
C ALA A 317 18.40 -28.17 21.68
N ILE A 318 18.28 -26.87 21.36
CA ILE A 318 17.90 -25.85 22.35
C ILE A 318 16.44 -26.04 22.70
N ASP A 319 16.13 -26.17 23.98
CA ASP A 319 14.80 -25.91 24.51
C ASP A 319 14.72 -24.45 24.97
N PHE A 320 13.69 -23.72 24.52
CA PHE A 320 13.50 -22.33 24.92
C PHE A 320 12.01 -21.96 24.98
N SER A 321 11.68 -21.12 25.95
CA SER A 321 10.39 -20.45 26.07
C SER A 321 10.57 -18.95 25.86
N ILE A 322 9.61 -18.32 25.19
CA ILE A 322 9.58 -16.87 25.00
C ILE A 322 8.44 -16.31 25.82
N PHE A 323 8.72 -15.32 26.65
CA PHE A 323 7.72 -14.64 27.46
C PHE A 323 7.53 -13.20 26.99
N LYS A 324 6.29 -12.71 27.01
CA LYS A 324 5.95 -11.30 26.84
C LYS A 324 4.94 -10.92 27.90
N ASP A 325 5.24 -9.85 28.65
CA ASP A 325 4.38 -9.35 29.74
C ASP A 325 4.00 -10.44 30.76
N GLY A 326 4.90 -11.40 31.00
CA GLY A 326 4.71 -12.52 31.94
C GLY A 326 3.97 -13.73 31.36
N GLU A 327 3.48 -13.66 30.12
CA GLU A 327 2.80 -14.77 29.44
C GLU A 327 3.73 -15.47 28.44
N GLU A 328 3.70 -16.80 28.43
CA GLU A 328 4.46 -17.61 27.46
C GLU A 328 3.82 -17.52 26.07
N ILE A 329 4.62 -17.11 25.08
CA ILE A 329 4.25 -17.11 23.67
C ILE A 329 4.50 -18.50 23.10
N GLN A 330 3.43 -19.13 22.59
CA GLN A 330 3.54 -20.41 21.88
C GLN A 330 4.38 -20.26 20.60
N VAL A 331 5.43 -21.06 20.50
CA VAL A 331 6.37 -21.03 19.35
C VAL A 331 5.85 -21.94 18.24
N GLY A 332 5.35 -21.36 17.16
CA GLY A 332 4.60 -22.09 16.13
C GLY A 332 5.42 -22.90 15.12
N THR A 333 6.63 -22.47 14.74
CA THR A 333 7.43 -23.17 13.72
C THR A 333 8.90 -23.17 14.10
N PHE A 334 9.45 -24.37 14.31
CA PHE A 334 10.87 -24.60 14.46
C PHE A 334 11.43 -25.18 13.18
N SER A 335 12.42 -24.50 12.61
CA SER A 335 13.24 -25.05 11.54
C SER A 335 14.68 -25.07 12.00
N GLN A 336 15.25 -26.27 12.19
CA GLN A 336 16.67 -26.45 12.44
C GLN A 336 17.37 -26.75 11.13
N SER A 337 18.28 -25.88 10.71
CA SER A 337 19.26 -26.22 9.68
C SER A 337 20.34 -27.11 10.30
N LYS A 338 20.57 -28.30 9.74
CA LYS A 338 21.61 -29.23 10.19
C LYS A 338 23.02 -28.72 9.92
#